data_AF-A0A5E7YHC4-F1
#
_entry.id   AF-A0A5E7YHC4-F1
#
_cell.length_a   1.000
_cell.length_b   1.000
_cell.length_c   1.000
_cell.angle_alpha   90.00
_cell.angle_beta   90.00
_cell.angle_gamma   90.00
#
_symmetry.space_group_name_H-M   'P 1'
#
loop_
_entity.id
_entity.type
_entity.pdbx_description
1 polymer ?
#
loop_
_entity_poly.entity_id
_entity_poly.type
_entity_poly.pdbx_seq_one_letter_code
_entity_poly.pdbx_strand_id
1 'polypeptide(L)'
;MKKTFCAALAFLPLMTMPVAVDANERLGQNDVTYVEALECSTVFTLLSTESAGQTAADYEELAARWLVIAMRRDGTPDGSLADAEFIPMMEDLVDVLNDVPDPAAADRFIDDMIGFCEAKEAEIAGEFYSIRV
;
A
#
# COMPACT_ATOMS: atom_id res chain seq x y z
N MET A 1 -11.93 -78.69 -26.54
CA MET A 1 -10.58 -78.11 -26.35
C MET A 1 -10.72 -76.74 -25.68
N LYS A 2 -9.97 -76.54 -24.59
CA LYS A 2 -9.55 -75.33 -23.84
C LYS A 2 -10.42 -74.07 -23.79
N LYS A 3 -10.85 -73.75 -22.55
CA LYS A 3 -11.19 -72.41 -22.05
C LYS A 3 -9.91 -71.56 -21.94
N THR A 4 -10.01 -70.26 -22.26
CA THR A 4 -9.06 -69.26 -21.78
C THR A 4 -9.80 -67.96 -21.47
N PHE A 5 -9.71 -67.53 -20.22
CA PHE A 5 -10.07 -66.21 -19.70
C PHE A 5 -9.04 -65.18 -20.17
N CYS A 6 -9.49 -63.98 -20.52
CA CYS A 6 -8.70 -62.75 -20.38
C CYS A 6 -9.62 -61.66 -19.83
N ALA A 7 -9.43 -61.35 -18.54
CA ALA A 7 -9.87 -60.09 -17.96
C ALA A 7 -8.85 -59.01 -18.33
N ALA A 8 -9.32 -57.85 -18.76
CA ALA A 8 -8.52 -56.64 -18.80
C ALA A 8 -9.40 -55.44 -18.48
N LEU A 9 -8.89 -54.65 -17.56
CA LEU A 9 -9.50 -53.56 -16.82
C LEU A 9 -9.84 -52.34 -17.70
N ALA A 10 -10.87 -51.64 -17.22
CA ALA A 10 -10.99 -50.20 -17.07
C ALA A 10 -10.70 -49.29 -18.27
N PHE A 11 -11.68 -48.45 -18.61
CA PHE A 11 -11.44 -47.00 -18.69
C PHE A 11 -12.81 -46.30 -18.58
N LEU A 12 -13.18 -45.94 -17.36
CA LEU A 12 -14.18 -44.90 -17.14
C LEU A 12 -13.52 -43.58 -17.55
N PRO A 13 -14.09 -42.78 -18.48
CA PRO A 13 -13.69 -41.40 -18.58
C PRO A 13 -14.18 -40.70 -17.32
N LEU A 14 -13.27 -40.48 -16.37
CA LEU A 14 -13.40 -39.39 -15.40
C LEU A 14 -13.52 -38.12 -16.23
N MET A 15 -14.75 -37.65 -16.43
CA MET A 15 -14.97 -36.26 -16.78
C MET A 15 -14.38 -35.46 -15.62
N THR A 16 -13.19 -34.92 -15.86
CA THR A 16 -12.63 -33.86 -15.04
C THR A 16 -13.61 -32.71 -15.12
N MET A 17 -14.46 -32.59 -14.10
CA MET A 17 -15.17 -31.34 -13.88
C MET A 17 -14.09 -30.26 -13.78
N PRO A 18 -14.18 -29.14 -14.52
CA PRO A 18 -13.32 -28.01 -14.25
C PRO A 18 -13.55 -27.66 -12.78
N VAL A 19 -12.47 -27.71 -12.00
CA VAL A 19 -12.44 -27.09 -10.69
C VAL A 19 -12.90 -25.67 -10.95
N ALA A 20 -14.12 -25.35 -10.51
CA ALA A 20 -14.48 -23.97 -10.30
C ALA A 20 -13.44 -23.48 -9.30
N VAL A 21 -12.41 -22.79 -9.82
CA VAL A 21 -11.57 -21.93 -9.00
C VAL A 21 -12.58 -21.01 -8.36
N ASP A 22 -12.85 -21.30 -7.09
CA ASP A 22 -13.66 -20.50 -6.22
C ASP A 22 -13.23 -19.06 -6.48
N ALA A 23 -14.18 -18.19 -6.81
CA ALA A 23 -13.99 -16.76 -7.00
C ALA A 23 -13.68 -16.09 -5.65
N ASN A 24 -12.75 -16.69 -4.92
CA ASN A 24 -11.92 -16.10 -3.91
C ASN A 24 -10.83 -15.23 -4.59
N GLU A 25 -11.23 -14.44 -5.60
CA GLU A 25 -10.79 -13.04 -5.78
C GLU A 25 -11.29 -12.18 -4.60
N ARG A 26 -11.19 -12.73 -3.38
CA ARG A 26 -11.31 -11.96 -2.17
C ARG A 26 -9.91 -11.40 -1.92
N LEU A 27 -9.80 -10.07 -2.03
CA LEU A 27 -8.80 -9.22 -1.40
C LEU A 27 -7.45 -9.07 -2.12
N GLY A 28 -7.46 -8.44 -3.29
CA GLY A 28 -6.25 -7.85 -3.86
C GLY A 28 -6.61 -6.88 -4.98
N GLN A 29 -5.95 -5.74 -5.05
CA GLN A 29 -6.13 -4.63 -6.02
C GLN A 29 -7.00 -3.45 -5.55
N ASN A 30 -6.82 -3.06 -4.29
CA ASN A 30 -6.77 -1.63 -3.92
C ASN A 30 -5.44 -1.45 -3.18
N ASP A 31 -4.35 -1.74 -3.88
CA ASP A 31 -3.06 -1.91 -3.25
C ASP A 31 -2.33 -0.57 -3.31
N VAL A 32 -2.52 0.25 -2.28
CA VAL A 32 -1.54 1.30 -2.01
C VAL A 32 -0.19 0.61 -1.83
N THR A 33 0.79 1.01 -2.63
CA THR A 33 2.12 0.42 -2.64
C THR A 33 2.95 0.92 -1.45
N TYR A 34 4.09 0.25 -1.22
CA TYR A 34 5.08 0.70 -0.25
C TYR A 34 5.51 2.16 -0.48
N VAL A 35 5.85 2.51 -1.72
CA VAL A 35 6.35 3.84 -2.07
C VAL A 35 5.28 4.90 -1.87
N GLU A 36 4.06 4.67 -2.36
CA GLU A 36 2.94 5.60 -2.21
C GLU A 36 2.61 5.84 -0.71
N ALA A 37 2.67 4.81 0.12
CA ALA A 37 2.47 4.95 1.55
C ALA A 37 3.58 5.77 2.22
N LEU A 38 4.85 5.55 1.83
CA LEU A 38 5.99 6.29 2.36
C LEU A 38 5.96 7.76 1.92
N GLU A 39 5.58 8.03 0.69
CA GLU A 39 5.36 9.38 0.15
C GLU A 39 4.29 10.12 0.97
N CYS A 40 3.14 9.48 1.23
CA CYS A 40 2.09 10.09 2.04
C CYS A 40 2.51 10.35 3.48
N SER A 41 3.26 9.42 4.10
CA SER A 41 3.85 9.64 5.41
C SER A 41 4.75 10.88 5.42
N THR A 42 5.57 11.02 4.38
CA THR A 42 6.53 12.11 4.23
C THR A 42 5.83 13.46 4.07
N VAL A 43 4.82 13.53 3.19
CA VAL A 43 4.03 14.75 2.96
C VAL A 43 3.35 15.22 4.24
N PHE A 44 2.67 14.32 4.96
CA PHE A 44 2.00 14.71 6.21
C PHE A 44 2.97 15.03 7.34
N THR A 45 4.18 14.46 7.33
CA THR A 45 5.23 14.86 8.29
C THR A 45 5.69 16.29 8.02
N LEU A 46 5.95 16.64 6.75
CA LEU A 46 6.29 18.01 6.38
C LEU A 46 5.17 18.98 6.81
N LEU A 47 3.92 18.67 6.49
CA LEU A 47 2.77 19.49 6.85
C LEU A 47 2.60 19.66 8.36
N SER A 48 2.90 18.64 9.16
CA SER A 48 2.86 18.75 10.61
C SER A 48 3.90 19.74 11.15
N THR A 49 5.09 19.78 10.54
CA THR A 49 6.16 20.71 10.94
C THR A 49 5.86 22.17 10.57
N GLU A 50 5.10 22.41 9.52
CA GLU A 50 4.69 23.75 9.06
C GLU A 50 3.36 24.22 9.69
N SER A 51 2.68 23.34 10.41
CA SER A 51 1.38 23.60 11.06
C SER A 51 1.52 23.87 12.57
N ALA A 52 0.42 24.27 13.20
CA ALA A 52 0.38 24.47 14.65
C ALA A 52 -0.91 23.95 15.28
N GLY A 53 -0.84 23.65 16.59
CA GLY A 53 -2.00 23.24 17.38
C GLY A 53 -2.60 21.92 16.91
N GLN A 54 -3.93 21.87 16.83
CA GLN A 54 -4.64 20.64 16.45
C GLN A 54 -4.31 20.18 15.04
N THR A 55 -4.14 21.11 14.08
CA THR A 55 -3.81 20.77 12.70
C THR A 55 -2.48 20.04 12.57
N ALA A 56 -1.46 20.46 13.34
CA ALA A 56 -0.18 19.74 13.38
C ALA A 56 -0.34 18.32 13.93
N ALA A 57 -1.12 18.16 15.00
CA ALA A 57 -1.40 16.84 15.59
C ALA A 57 -2.18 15.92 14.65
N ASP A 58 -3.15 16.47 13.89
CA ASP A 58 -3.91 15.72 12.90
C ASP A 58 -2.98 15.21 11.77
N TYR A 59 -2.06 16.05 11.28
CA TYR A 59 -1.07 15.63 10.29
C TYR A 59 -0.05 14.63 10.83
N GLU A 60 0.38 14.77 12.08
CA GLU A 60 1.24 13.78 12.74
C GLU A 60 0.56 12.41 12.83
N GLU A 61 -0.75 12.38 13.16
CA GLU A 61 -1.54 11.16 13.20
C GLU A 61 -1.65 10.51 11.81
N LEU A 62 -1.91 11.30 10.76
CA LEU A 62 -1.96 10.82 9.38
C LEU A 62 -0.61 10.27 8.93
N ALA A 63 0.48 10.99 9.20
CA ALA A 63 1.83 10.57 8.88
C ALA A 63 2.17 9.22 9.52
N ALA A 64 1.90 9.09 10.83
CA ALA A 64 2.20 7.86 11.56
C ALA A 64 1.42 6.65 11.02
N ARG A 65 0.14 6.83 10.64
CA ARG A 65 -0.64 5.74 10.01
C ARG A 65 -0.06 5.32 8.67
N TRP A 66 0.30 6.29 7.84
CA TRP A 66 0.95 6.02 6.55
C TRP A 66 2.30 5.33 6.70
N LEU A 67 3.10 5.71 7.70
CA LEU A 67 4.37 5.03 8.00
C LEU A 67 4.15 3.56 8.39
N VAL A 68 3.15 3.27 9.21
CA VAL A 68 2.80 1.88 9.57
C VAL A 68 2.39 1.07 8.34
N ILE A 69 1.66 1.68 7.42
CA ILE A 69 1.28 1.06 6.14
C ILE A 69 2.51 0.77 5.29
N ALA A 70 3.45 1.71 5.20
CA ALA A 70 4.72 1.52 4.50
C ALA A 70 5.55 0.39 5.15
N MET A 71 5.72 0.40 6.48
CA MET A 71 6.42 -0.64 7.24
C MET A 71 5.83 -2.04 7.02
N ARG A 72 4.50 -2.18 6.91
CA ARG A 72 3.85 -3.47 6.61
C ARG A 72 4.11 -3.97 5.19
N ARG A 73 4.46 -3.06 4.28
CA ARG A 73 4.59 -3.31 2.83
C ARG A 73 6.05 -3.30 2.35
N ASP A 74 7.01 -2.94 3.20
CA ASP A 74 8.42 -2.78 2.83
C ASP A 74 9.17 -4.11 2.59
N GLY A 75 8.53 -5.23 2.92
CA GLY A 75 9.06 -6.58 2.70
C GLY A 75 10.04 -7.06 3.79
N THR A 76 10.30 -6.25 4.81
CA THR A 76 11.08 -6.60 5.99
C THR A 76 10.17 -7.09 7.14
N PRO A 77 10.67 -7.93 8.06
CA PRO A 77 9.85 -8.41 9.19
C PRO A 77 9.48 -7.33 10.22
N ASP A 78 10.22 -6.23 10.27
CA ASP A 78 10.19 -5.24 11.33
C ASP A 78 9.94 -3.80 10.84
N GLY A 79 9.77 -3.58 9.53
CA GLY A 79 9.58 -2.24 8.97
C GLY A 79 10.88 -1.44 8.82
N SER A 80 12.04 -2.10 8.92
CA SER A 80 13.34 -1.43 8.95
C SER A 80 13.72 -0.74 7.64
N LEU A 81 13.19 -1.19 6.51
CA LEU A 81 13.44 -0.51 5.24
C LEU A 81 12.65 0.80 5.17
N ALA A 82 11.37 0.79 5.56
CA ALA A 82 10.58 2.02 5.66
C ALA A 82 11.21 3.04 6.62
N ASP A 83 11.68 2.58 7.79
CA ASP A 83 12.35 3.44 8.78
C ASP A 83 13.64 4.07 8.22
N ALA A 84 14.44 3.29 7.48
CA ALA A 84 15.69 3.75 6.89
C ALA A 84 15.49 4.72 5.71
N GLU A 85 14.42 4.56 4.92
CA GLU A 85 14.14 5.36 3.73
C GLU A 85 13.29 6.62 4.02
N PHE A 86 12.59 6.66 5.16
CA PHE A 86 11.70 7.76 5.51
C PHE A 86 12.41 9.12 5.60
N ILE A 87 13.53 9.20 6.34
CA ILE A 87 14.28 10.46 6.48
C ILE A 87 14.87 10.92 5.13
N PRO A 88 15.55 10.05 4.34
CA PRO A 88 16.01 10.43 3.01
C PRO A 88 14.90 10.96 2.09
N MET A 89 13.73 10.31 2.07
CA MET A 89 12.61 10.77 1.23
C MET A 89 12.10 12.15 1.66
N MET A 90 12.08 12.42 2.97
CA MET A 90 11.71 13.73 3.50
C MET A 90 12.72 14.82 3.14
N GLU A 91 14.02 14.52 3.24
CA GLU A 91 15.08 15.43 2.81
C GLU A 91 14.97 15.74 1.31
N ASP A 92 14.77 14.71 0.49
CA ASP A 92 14.56 14.86 -0.96
C ASP A 92 13.33 15.72 -1.28
N LEU A 93 12.21 15.54 -0.55
CA LEU A 93 11.02 16.37 -0.73
C LEU A 93 11.29 17.84 -0.39
N VAL A 94 11.98 18.10 0.73
CA VAL A 94 12.33 19.46 1.15
C VAL A 94 13.25 20.12 0.13
N ASP A 95 14.24 19.40 -0.40
CA ASP A 95 15.14 19.90 -1.43
C ASP A 95 14.39 20.22 -2.74
N VAL A 96 13.50 19.32 -3.17
CA VAL A 96 12.62 19.56 -4.34
C VAL A 96 11.81 20.84 -4.17
N LEU A 97 11.20 21.05 -3.00
CA LEU A 97 10.38 22.24 -2.73
C LEU A 97 11.22 23.51 -2.69
N ASN A 98 12.41 23.46 -2.09
CA ASN A 98 13.32 24.61 -2.02
C ASN A 98 13.85 25.03 -3.40
N ASP A 99 13.97 24.08 -4.33
CA ASP A 99 14.40 24.33 -5.70
C ASP A 99 13.28 24.91 -6.58
N VAL A 100 12.02 24.92 -6.13
CA VAL A 100 10.89 25.53 -6.87
C VAL A 100 10.97 27.07 -6.76
N PRO A 101 11.20 27.82 -7.86
CA PRO A 101 11.37 29.27 -7.78
C PRO A 101 10.06 30.05 -7.58
N ASP A 102 8.93 29.44 -7.93
CA ASP A 102 7.59 30.00 -7.78
C ASP A 102 6.90 29.38 -6.56
N PRO A 103 6.75 30.12 -5.44
CA PRO A 103 6.09 29.60 -4.26
C PRO A 103 4.68 29.07 -4.53
N ALA A 104 3.94 29.69 -5.45
CA ALA A 104 2.60 29.21 -5.80
C ALA A 104 2.62 27.86 -6.53
N ALA A 105 3.74 27.51 -7.18
CA ALA A 105 3.92 26.19 -7.78
C ALA A 105 4.26 25.13 -6.73
N ALA A 106 5.04 25.48 -5.71
CA ALA A 106 5.30 24.60 -4.56
C ALA A 106 4.00 24.30 -3.80
N ASP A 107 3.17 25.33 -3.53
CA ASP A 107 1.87 25.16 -2.87
C ASP A 107 0.95 24.21 -3.66
N ARG A 108 0.84 24.40 -4.99
CA ARG A 108 0.03 23.50 -5.84
C ARG A 108 0.54 22.07 -5.84
N PHE A 109 1.85 21.88 -5.83
CA PHE A 109 2.44 20.55 -5.76
C PHE A 109 2.09 19.85 -4.44
N ILE A 110 2.15 20.56 -3.33
CA ILE A 110 1.71 20.04 -2.03
C ILE A 110 0.22 19.71 -2.04
N ASP A 111 -0.63 20.59 -2.57
CA ASP A 111 -2.07 20.34 -2.69
C ASP A 111 -2.36 19.08 -3.53
N ASP A 112 -1.65 18.89 -4.64
CA ASP A 112 -1.77 17.70 -5.49
C ASP A 112 -1.34 16.42 -4.74
N MET A 113 -0.26 16.49 -3.95
CA MET A 113 0.19 15.38 -3.12
C MET A 113 -0.79 15.04 -2.00
N ILE A 114 -1.41 16.04 -1.37
CA ILE A 114 -2.49 15.83 -0.38
C ILE A 114 -3.66 15.11 -1.05
N GLY A 115 -4.15 15.62 -2.19
CA GLY A 115 -5.26 15.01 -2.92
C GLY A 115 -4.96 13.58 -3.37
N PHE A 116 -3.70 13.31 -3.77
CA PHE A 116 -3.23 11.96 -4.04
C PHE A 116 -3.35 11.06 -2.80
N CYS A 117 -2.84 11.51 -1.65
CA CYS A 117 -2.87 10.75 -0.41
C CYS A 117 -4.28 10.51 0.13
N GLU A 118 -5.19 11.48 0.02
CA GLU A 118 -6.60 11.31 0.38
C GLU A 118 -7.30 10.28 -0.52
N ALA A 119 -6.98 10.26 -1.83
CA ALA A 119 -7.51 9.25 -2.73
C ALA A 119 -7.01 7.84 -2.35
N LYS A 120 -5.73 7.71 -2.01
CA LYS A 120 -5.13 6.46 -1.54
C LYS A 120 -5.70 6.03 -0.19
N GLU A 121 -5.90 6.96 0.73
CA GLU A 121 -6.56 6.71 2.02
C GLU A 121 -7.95 6.11 1.80
N ALA A 122 -8.74 6.66 0.87
CA ALA A 122 -10.07 6.15 0.55
C ALA A 122 -10.03 4.72 -0.03
N GLU A 123 -9.00 4.36 -0.80
CA GLU A 123 -8.81 3.00 -1.34
C GLU A 123 -8.62 1.95 -0.23
N ILE A 124 -7.95 2.33 0.86
CA ILE A 124 -7.59 1.45 1.99
C ILE A 124 -8.22 1.87 3.33
N ALA A 125 -9.31 2.63 3.32
CA ALA A 125 -9.87 3.28 4.52
C ALA A 125 -10.09 2.30 5.70
N GLY A 126 -10.54 1.07 5.41
CA GLY A 126 -10.73 0.04 6.42
C GLY A 126 -9.43 -0.40 7.11
N GLU A 127 -8.32 -0.48 6.37
CA GLU A 127 -7.00 -0.72 6.94
C GLU A 127 -6.49 0.53 7.65
N PHE A 128 -6.54 1.68 6.99
CA PHE A 128 -6.00 2.95 7.47
C PHE A 128 -6.55 3.32 8.85
N TYR A 129 -7.88 3.34 9.01
CA TYR A 129 -8.52 3.68 10.29
C TYR A 129 -8.49 2.56 11.34
N SER A 130 -8.00 1.36 10.99
CA SER A 130 -7.75 0.29 11.97
C SER A 130 -6.45 0.50 12.74
N ILE A 131 -5.54 1.33 12.21
CA ILE A 131 -4.23 1.61 12.79
C ILE A 131 -4.40 2.58 13.97
N ARG A 132 -3.91 2.14 15.13
CA ARG A 132 -3.83 2.95 16.34
C ARG A 132 -2.42 3.48 16.47
N VAL A 133 -2.30 4.80 16.54
CA VAL A 133 -1.08 5.56 16.79
C VAL A 133 -1.23 6.32 18.10
#